data_AF-A0A847BIH6-F1
#
_entry.id   AF-A0A847BIH6-F1
#
_cell.length_a   1.000
_cell.length_b   1.000
_cell.length_c   1.000
_cell.angle_alpha   90.00
_cell.angle_beta   90.00
_cell.angle_gamma   90.00
#
_symmetry.space_group_name_H-M   'P 1'
#
loop_
_entity.id
_entity.type
_entity.pdbx_description
1 polymer ?
#
loop_
_entity_poly.entity_id
_entity_poly.type
_entity_poly.pdbx_seq_one_letter_code
_entity_poly.pdbx_strand_id
1 'polypeptide(L)'
;MIRTDKWPLQATTQQRHLMRLTLAEYRQFCRALSVVVLANWPSLQQAPSFAAAVERLMHPTKKNPSPRHHYFAKRFYKFPSYLRRAAIEFVKGQVSSYLTRYRAWQSGDRQRKNAQPPRFNPVAGCYPVMYRGQLVKFNADFTTASLKLWDGKEWLWHNVAIKAVRQRHLLGTVKSPT
;
A
#
# COMPACT_ATOMS: atom_id res chain seq x y z
N MET A 1 9.87 5.58 21.94
CA MET A 1 10.68 4.66 21.11
C MET A 1 9.73 3.79 20.29
N ILE A 2 9.72 3.90 18.95
CA ILE A 2 8.93 3.00 18.08
C ILE A 2 9.72 1.69 17.96
N ARG A 3 9.18 0.60 18.50
CA ARG A 3 9.80 -0.72 18.40
C ARG A 3 9.40 -1.38 17.08
N THR A 4 10.38 -1.74 16.26
CA THR A 4 10.15 -2.53 15.04
C THR A 4 10.54 -3.97 15.28
N ASP A 5 9.55 -4.88 15.24
CA ASP A 5 9.79 -6.32 15.34
C ASP A 5 9.87 -6.97 13.96
N LYS A 6 10.82 -7.88 13.79
CA LYS A 6 11.02 -8.67 12.57
C LYS A 6 10.63 -10.12 12.84
N TRP A 7 9.64 -10.62 12.10
CA TRP A 7 9.13 -11.97 12.21
C TRP A 7 9.65 -12.83 11.05
N PRO A 8 10.60 -13.75 11.27
CA PRO A 8 11.11 -14.60 10.22
C PRO A 8 10.06 -15.65 9.82
N LEU A 9 9.58 -15.59 8.58
CA LEU A 9 8.57 -16.52 8.06
C LEU A 9 9.24 -17.75 7.42
N GLN A 10 8.74 -18.94 7.72
CA GLN A 10 9.09 -20.20 7.07
C GLN A 10 8.09 -20.51 5.97
N ALA A 11 8.14 -19.71 4.90
CA ALA A 11 7.24 -19.85 3.76
C ALA A 11 7.68 -20.97 2.80
N THR A 12 6.71 -21.76 2.32
CA THR A 12 6.90 -22.74 1.23
C THR A 12 7.18 -22.03 -0.11
N THR A 13 7.63 -22.78 -1.11
CA THR A 13 7.86 -22.24 -2.46
C THR A 13 6.59 -21.61 -3.04
N GLN A 14 5.44 -22.27 -2.88
CA GLN A 14 4.14 -21.74 -3.30
C GLN A 14 3.78 -20.45 -2.55
N GLN A 15 3.95 -20.40 -1.23
CA GLN A 15 3.66 -19.19 -0.46
C GLN A 15 4.55 -18.01 -0.86
N ARG A 16 5.84 -18.25 -1.13
CA ARG A 16 6.74 -17.22 -1.66
C ARG A 16 6.29 -16.72 -3.04
N HIS A 17 5.77 -17.62 -3.88
CA HIS A 17 5.19 -17.23 -5.16
C HIS A 17 3.97 -16.32 -4.98
N LEU A 18 3.02 -16.69 -4.12
CA LEU A 18 1.85 -15.89 -3.78
C LEU A 18 2.21 -14.51 -3.20
N MET A 19 3.25 -14.44 -2.35
CA MET A 19 3.77 -13.16 -1.83
C MET A 19 4.30 -12.26 -2.96
N ARG A 20 4.98 -12.83 -3.96
CA ARG A 20 5.46 -12.08 -5.14
C ARG A 20 4.29 -11.62 -6.01
N LEU A 21 3.28 -12.45 -6.23
CA LEU A 21 2.06 -12.07 -6.94
C LEU A 21 1.33 -10.93 -6.22
N THR A 22 1.22 -11.01 -4.89
CA THR A 22 0.63 -9.96 -4.05
C THR A 22 1.39 -8.63 -4.20
N LEU A 23 2.72 -8.68 -4.16
CA LEU A 23 3.55 -7.50 -4.36
C LEU A 23 3.38 -6.91 -5.77
N ALA A 24 3.34 -7.75 -6.80
CA ALA A 24 3.15 -7.32 -8.18
C ALA A 24 1.78 -6.68 -8.38
N GLU A 25 0.72 -7.28 -7.84
CA GLU A 25 -0.65 -6.76 -7.94
C GLU A 25 -0.79 -5.43 -7.19
N TYR A 26 -0.21 -5.32 -5.99
CA TYR A 26 -0.17 -4.06 -5.25
C TYR A 26 0.57 -2.96 -6.01
N ARG A 27 1.73 -3.26 -6.61
CA ARG A 27 2.51 -2.29 -7.40
C ARG A 27 1.77 -1.86 -8.66
N GLN A 28 1.06 -2.77 -9.32
CA GLN A 28 0.20 -2.44 -10.46
C GLN A 28 -0.94 -1.50 -10.04
N PHE A 29 -1.57 -1.77 -8.89
CA PHE A 29 -2.58 -0.89 -8.31
C PHE A 29 -2.02 0.52 -8.03
N CYS A 30 -0.87 0.62 -7.35
CA CYS A 30 -0.23 1.92 -7.07
C CYS A 30 0.19 2.65 -8.35
N ARG A 31 0.69 1.95 -9.38
CA ARG A 31 1.03 2.55 -10.67
C ARG A 31 -0.20 3.17 -11.34
N ALA A 32 -1.30 2.43 -11.44
CA ALA A 32 -2.54 2.96 -12.01
C ALA A 32 -3.06 4.14 -11.18
N LEU A 33 -3.05 4.01 -9.85
CA LEU A 33 -3.51 5.05 -8.94
C LEU A 33 -2.68 6.34 -9.05
N SER A 34 -1.38 6.22 -9.29
CA SER A 34 -0.49 7.38 -9.44
C SER A 34 -0.88 8.28 -10.61
N VAL A 35 -1.40 7.72 -11.70
CA VAL A 35 -1.90 8.49 -12.84
C VAL A 35 -3.13 9.30 -12.44
N VAL A 36 -4.09 8.67 -11.75
CA VAL A 36 -5.29 9.35 -11.25
C VAL A 36 -4.93 10.46 -10.26
N VAL A 37 -4.06 10.17 -9.29
CA VAL A 37 -3.67 11.13 -8.26
C VAL A 37 -2.90 12.30 -8.85
N LEU A 38 -1.94 12.04 -9.75
CA LEU A 38 -1.16 13.09 -10.39
C LEU A 38 -2.05 14.00 -11.25
N ALA A 39 -2.96 13.43 -12.04
CA ALA A 39 -3.86 14.18 -12.93
C ALA A 39 -4.88 15.04 -12.17
N ASN A 40 -5.27 14.65 -10.95
CA ASN A 40 -6.25 15.36 -10.14
C ASN A 40 -5.61 16.08 -8.94
N TRP A 41 -4.28 16.23 -8.90
CA TRP A 41 -3.55 16.72 -7.73
C TRP A 41 -4.07 18.07 -7.19
N PRO A 42 -4.33 19.10 -8.02
CA PRO A 42 -4.77 20.40 -7.51
C PRO A 42 -6.05 20.34 -6.68
N SER A 43 -7.01 19.51 -7.11
CA SER A 43 -8.28 19.31 -6.39
C SER A 43 -8.12 18.36 -5.19
N LEU A 44 -7.31 17.30 -5.34
CA LEU A 44 -7.12 16.31 -4.27
C LEU A 44 -6.38 16.89 -3.05
N GLN A 45 -5.39 17.77 -3.24
CA GLN A 45 -4.63 18.36 -2.14
C GLN A 45 -5.48 19.32 -1.28
N GLN A 46 -6.54 19.88 -1.83
CA GLN A 46 -7.47 20.79 -1.14
C GLN A 46 -8.62 20.05 -0.46
N ALA A 47 -8.78 18.75 -0.73
CA ALA A 47 -9.88 17.97 -0.18
C ALA A 47 -9.71 17.77 1.34
N PRO A 48 -10.81 17.87 2.14
CA PRO A 48 -10.76 17.63 3.59
C PRO A 48 -10.20 16.24 3.96
N SER A 49 -10.49 15.25 3.13
CA SER A 49 -9.91 13.92 3.23
C SER A 49 -9.40 13.48 1.85
N PHE A 50 -8.08 13.46 1.70
CA PHE A 50 -7.42 13.01 0.48
C PHE A 50 -7.85 11.58 0.12
N ALA A 51 -7.84 10.67 1.10
CA ALA A 51 -8.22 9.28 0.88
C ALA A 51 -9.66 9.12 0.42
N ALA A 52 -10.61 9.82 1.05
CA ALA A 52 -12.02 9.76 0.66
C ALA A 52 -12.26 10.37 -0.74
N ALA A 53 -11.56 11.46 -1.08
CA ALA A 53 -11.64 12.08 -2.39
C ALA A 53 -11.12 11.15 -3.49
N VAL A 54 -9.97 10.49 -3.27
CA VAL A 54 -9.45 9.49 -4.20
C VAL A 54 -10.37 8.29 -4.31
N GLU A 55 -10.87 7.74 -3.19
CA GLU A 55 -11.83 6.62 -3.20
C GLU A 55 -13.08 6.96 -4.05
N ARG A 56 -13.61 8.19 -3.95
CA ARG A 56 -14.76 8.63 -4.76
C ARG A 56 -14.47 8.62 -6.27
N LEU A 57 -13.23 8.87 -6.68
CA LEU A 57 -12.86 8.87 -8.09
C LEU A 57 -12.82 7.46 -8.72
N MET A 58 -12.59 6.41 -7.93
CA MET A 58 -12.27 5.07 -8.45
C MET A 58 -13.07 3.90 -7.89
N HIS A 59 -13.68 4.04 -6.71
CA HIS A 59 -14.30 2.92 -6.01
C HIS A 59 -15.83 3.03 -6.00
N PRO A 60 -16.54 2.08 -6.64
CA PRO A 60 -18.00 2.08 -6.63
C PRO A 60 -18.53 1.69 -5.26
N THR A 61 -19.54 2.41 -4.78
CA THR A 61 -20.28 2.11 -3.54
C THR A 61 -21.75 2.49 -3.72
N LYS A 62 -22.63 2.14 -2.76
CA LYS A 62 -24.04 2.57 -2.78
C LYS A 62 -24.21 4.09 -2.89
N LYS A 63 -23.30 4.86 -2.28
CA LYS A 63 -23.29 6.34 -2.32
C LYS A 63 -22.41 6.92 -3.44
N ASN A 64 -21.77 6.05 -4.24
CA ASN A 64 -20.91 6.43 -5.37
C ASN A 64 -21.06 5.38 -6.48
N PRO A 65 -22.23 5.29 -7.14
CA PRO A 65 -22.55 4.17 -8.01
C PRO A 65 -21.75 4.18 -9.33
N SER A 66 -21.35 5.36 -9.81
CA SER A 66 -20.62 5.52 -11.07
C SER A 66 -19.36 6.38 -10.88
N PRO A 67 -18.28 5.82 -10.29
CA PRO A 67 -17.01 6.54 -10.16
C PRO A 67 -16.41 6.85 -11.54
N ARG A 68 -15.68 7.95 -11.65
CA ARG A 68 -15.02 8.36 -12.92
C ARG A 68 -14.09 7.28 -13.49
N HIS A 69 -13.38 6.56 -12.63
CA HIS A 69 -12.40 5.54 -13.02
C HIS A 69 -12.89 4.12 -12.73
N HIS A 70 -13.86 3.65 -13.52
CA HIS A 70 -14.38 2.26 -13.49
C HIS A 70 -13.31 1.17 -13.69
N TYR A 71 -12.18 1.54 -14.29
CA TYR A 71 -11.03 0.65 -14.51
C TYR A 71 -10.62 -0.11 -13.25
N PHE A 72 -10.61 0.53 -12.08
CA PHE A 72 -10.11 -0.10 -10.86
C PHE A 72 -11.02 -1.22 -10.37
N ALA A 73 -12.34 -1.02 -10.42
CA ALA A 73 -13.30 -2.03 -10.02
C ALA A 73 -13.26 -3.26 -10.94
N LYS A 74 -12.99 -3.05 -12.24
CA LYS A 74 -12.88 -4.13 -13.23
C LYS A 74 -11.54 -4.87 -13.15
N ARG A 75 -10.41 -4.15 -13.09
CA ARG A 75 -9.06 -4.75 -13.12
C ARG A 75 -8.64 -5.34 -11.78
N PHE A 76 -9.00 -4.70 -10.66
CA PHE A 76 -8.56 -5.08 -9.32
C PHE A 76 -9.73 -5.68 -8.53
N TYR A 77 -10.18 -6.84 -9.00
CA TYR A 77 -11.33 -7.53 -8.44
C TYR A 77 -11.13 -7.84 -6.95
N LYS A 78 -12.16 -7.54 -6.13
CA LYS A 78 -12.15 -7.73 -4.67
C LYS A 78 -10.91 -7.16 -3.94
N PHE A 79 -10.29 -6.10 -4.47
CA PHE A 79 -9.09 -5.51 -3.86
C PHE A 79 -9.36 -5.05 -2.41
N PRO A 80 -8.58 -5.51 -1.40
CA PRO A 80 -8.85 -5.23 0.00
C PRO A 80 -8.88 -3.73 0.33
N SER A 81 -9.87 -3.30 1.14
CA SER A 81 -10.09 -1.89 1.48
C SER A 81 -8.91 -1.26 2.23
N TYR A 82 -8.35 -1.94 3.22
CA TYR A 82 -7.18 -1.44 3.96
C TYR A 82 -5.93 -1.36 3.08
N LEU A 83 -5.77 -2.31 2.15
CA LEU A 83 -4.68 -2.26 1.18
C LEU A 83 -4.84 -1.08 0.22
N ARG A 84 -6.08 -0.78 -0.17
CA ARG A 84 -6.42 0.38 -1.00
C ARG A 84 -6.05 1.69 -0.31
N ARG A 85 -6.41 1.84 0.97
CA ARG A 85 -6.06 3.04 1.75
C ARG A 85 -4.55 3.19 1.93
N ALA A 86 -3.84 2.10 2.20
CA ALA A 86 -2.38 2.10 2.22
C ALA A 86 -1.79 2.57 0.87
N ALA A 87 -2.32 2.06 -0.24
CA ALA A 87 -1.90 2.46 -1.57
C ALA A 87 -2.15 3.95 -1.84
N ILE A 88 -3.28 4.49 -1.39
CA ILE A 88 -3.61 5.91 -1.55
C ILE A 88 -2.62 6.80 -0.79
N GLU A 89 -2.36 6.51 0.49
CA GLU A 89 -1.39 7.30 1.27
C GLU A 89 0.03 7.17 0.74
N PHE A 90 0.43 5.97 0.30
CA PHE A 90 1.71 5.76 -0.35
C PHE A 90 1.85 6.59 -1.63
N VAL A 91 0.86 6.52 -2.53
CA VAL A 91 0.86 7.27 -3.79
C VAL A 91 0.81 8.78 -3.55
N LYS A 92 0.06 9.26 -2.55
CA LYS A 92 0.06 10.66 -2.12
C LYS A 92 1.47 11.14 -1.79
N GLY A 93 2.22 10.36 -1.00
CA GLY A 93 3.61 10.67 -0.67
C GLY A 93 4.51 10.72 -1.91
N GLN A 94 4.39 9.73 -2.81
CA GLN A 94 5.17 9.68 -4.05
C GLN A 94 4.90 10.88 -4.97
N VAL A 95 3.63 11.23 -5.18
CA VAL A 95 3.22 12.35 -6.04
C VAL A 95 3.64 13.68 -5.43
N SER A 96 3.41 13.88 -4.12
CA SER A 96 3.86 15.08 -3.41
C SER A 96 5.38 15.29 -3.55
N SER A 97 6.17 14.26 -3.25
CA SER A 97 7.63 14.29 -3.38
C SER A 97 8.10 14.58 -4.80
N TYR A 98 7.45 14.00 -5.80
CA TYR A 98 7.75 14.28 -7.20
C TYR A 98 7.46 15.73 -7.58
N LEU A 99 6.25 16.22 -7.28
CA LEU A 99 5.85 17.59 -7.65
C LEU A 99 6.70 18.65 -6.95
N THR A 100 7.07 18.45 -5.69
CA THR A 100 7.99 19.36 -4.98
C THR A 100 9.35 19.43 -5.66
N ARG A 101 9.97 18.28 -5.95
CA ARG A 101 11.27 18.23 -6.63
C ARG A 101 11.20 18.78 -8.05
N TYR A 102 10.09 18.53 -8.74
CA TYR A 102 9.88 19.02 -10.10
C TYR A 102 9.78 20.54 -10.13
N ARG A 103 9.02 21.14 -9.19
CA ARG A 103 8.92 22.59 -9.03
C ARG A 103 10.26 23.24 -8.68
N ALA A 104 11.01 22.67 -7.75
CA ALA A 104 12.36 23.15 -7.40
C ALA A 104 13.29 23.12 -8.64
N TRP A 105 13.25 22.03 -9.40
CA TRP A 105 14.00 21.95 -10.65
C TRP A 105 13.54 23.00 -11.68
N GLN A 106 12.23 23.27 -11.79
CA GLN A 106 11.70 24.31 -12.68
C GLN A 106 12.12 25.72 -12.26
N SER A 107 12.23 25.99 -10.95
CA SER A 107 12.68 27.29 -10.43
C SER A 107 14.20 27.49 -10.49
N GLY A 108 14.94 26.51 -11.01
CA GLY A 108 16.41 26.57 -11.09
C GLY A 108 17.12 26.12 -9.82
N ASP A 109 16.39 25.71 -8.78
CA ASP A 109 16.96 25.06 -7.59
C ASP A 109 17.39 23.62 -7.95
N ARG A 110 18.65 23.53 -8.39
CA ARG A 110 19.27 22.32 -8.93
C ARG A 110 20.65 22.17 -8.33
N GLN A 111 21.02 20.94 -8.00
CA GLN A 111 22.38 20.64 -7.51
C GLN A 111 23.48 21.05 -8.49
N ARG A 112 23.20 21.00 -9.80
CA ARG A 112 24.12 21.41 -10.88
C ARG A 112 23.32 22.02 -12.03
N LYS A 113 23.95 22.90 -12.81
CA LYS A 113 23.33 23.60 -13.96
C LYS A 113 22.71 22.65 -14.98
N ASN A 114 23.35 21.51 -15.23
CA ASN A 114 22.94 20.48 -16.19
C ASN A 114 22.14 19.31 -15.57
N ALA A 115 21.66 19.45 -14.33
CA ALA A 115 20.88 18.40 -13.69
C ALA A 115 19.58 18.12 -14.48
N GLN A 116 19.34 16.84 -14.77
CA GLN A 116 18.13 16.37 -15.44
C GLN A 116 16.89 16.53 -14.53
N PRO A 117 15.68 16.69 -15.10
CA PRO A 117 14.47 16.76 -14.31
C PRO A 117 14.26 15.46 -13.50
N PRO A 118 13.65 15.55 -12.31
CA PRO A 118 13.36 14.37 -11.52
C PRO A 118 12.45 13.42 -12.32
N ARG A 119 12.72 12.11 -12.22
CA ARG A 119 11.87 11.08 -12.84
C ARG A 119 10.79 10.63 -11.87
N PHE A 120 9.56 10.50 -12.35
CA PHE A 120 8.47 9.95 -11.55
C PHE A 120 8.51 8.42 -11.54
N ASN A 121 8.86 7.84 -10.39
CA ASN A 121 8.76 6.40 -10.16
C ASN A 121 7.73 6.11 -9.05
N PRO A 122 6.47 5.84 -9.40
CA PRO A 122 5.39 5.68 -8.43
C PRO A 122 5.47 4.39 -7.62
N VAL A 123 6.36 3.46 -7.95
CA VAL A 123 6.47 2.14 -7.27
C VAL A 123 7.80 1.95 -6.52
N ALA A 124 8.65 2.99 -6.45
CA ALA A 124 9.89 2.96 -5.68
C ALA A 124 9.57 2.73 -4.19
N GLY A 125 10.16 1.70 -3.58
CA GLY A 125 9.88 1.36 -2.17
C GLY A 125 8.43 0.89 -1.90
N CYS A 126 7.67 0.56 -2.95
CA CYS A 126 6.27 0.16 -2.83
C CYS A 126 6.14 -1.29 -2.36
N TYR A 127 5.64 -1.47 -1.12
CA TYR A 127 5.32 -2.75 -0.51
C TYR A 127 3.92 -2.73 0.11
N PRO A 128 3.15 -3.83 0.03
CA PRO A 128 1.82 -3.91 0.62
C PRO A 128 1.90 -3.84 2.15
N VAL A 129 1.05 -2.99 2.75
CA VAL A 129 0.94 -2.90 4.21
C VAL A 129 0.01 -4.00 4.71
N MET A 130 0.55 -4.93 5.50
CA MET A 130 -0.22 -6.03 6.07
C MET A 130 -0.87 -5.60 7.40
N TYR A 131 -2.00 -4.89 7.34
CA TYR A 131 -2.74 -4.47 8.54
C TYR A 131 -3.25 -5.67 9.35
N ARG A 132 -3.07 -5.60 10.68
CA ARG A 132 -3.53 -6.61 11.63
C ARG A 132 -5.05 -6.82 11.52
N GLY A 133 -5.48 -8.09 11.57
CA GLY A 133 -6.87 -8.52 11.46
C GLY A 133 -7.41 -8.58 10.03
N GLN A 134 -6.93 -7.71 9.13
CA GLN A 134 -7.44 -7.55 7.78
C GLN A 134 -6.60 -8.25 6.72
N LEU A 135 -5.27 -8.14 6.83
CA LEU A 135 -4.30 -8.75 5.93
C LEU A 135 -3.30 -9.68 6.62
N VAL A 136 -3.11 -9.53 7.93
CA VAL A 136 -2.32 -10.46 8.76
C VAL A 136 -3.04 -10.78 10.05
N LYS A 137 -3.03 -12.05 10.44
CA LYS A 137 -3.46 -12.53 11.75
C LYS A 137 -2.35 -13.40 12.33
N PHE A 138 -2.18 -13.35 13.64
CA PHE A 138 -1.28 -14.25 14.37
C PHE A 138 -2.14 -15.17 15.23
N ASN A 139 -1.73 -16.43 15.36
CA ASN A 139 -2.28 -17.31 16.38
C ASN A 139 -1.80 -16.88 17.78
N ALA A 140 -2.42 -17.44 18.82
CA ALA A 140 -2.21 -17.02 20.21
C ALA A 140 -0.76 -17.17 20.68
N ASP A 141 -0.07 -18.21 20.20
CA ASP A 141 1.32 -18.57 20.48
C ASP A 141 2.33 -17.94 19.50
N PHE A 142 1.88 -17.13 18.54
CA PHE A 142 2.71 -16.47 17.53
C PHE A 142 3.61 -17.41 16.70
N THR A 143 3.25 -18.69 16.59
CA THR A 143 3.96 -19.68 15.77
C THR A 143 3.49 -19.66 14.32
N THR A 144 2.34 -19.07 14.02
CA THR A 144 1.75 -18.99 12.69
C THR A 144 1.22 -17.59 12.40
N ALA A 145 1.57 -17.07 11.23
CA ALA A 145 0.95 -15.88 10.63
C ALA A 145 0.01 -16.31 9.49
N SER A 146 -1.28 -16.00 9.61
CA SER A 146 -2.22 -16.07 8.47
C SER A 146 -2.09 -14.78 7.66
N LEU A 147 -1.68 -14.89 6.41
CA LEU A 147 -1.53 -13.76 5.48
C LEU A 147 -2.61 -13.81 4.41
N LYS A 148 -3.25 -12.68 4.13
CA LYS A 148 -4.16 -12.56 3.00
C LYS A 148 -3.36 -12.21 1.75
N LEU A 149 -3.25 -13.15 0.82
CA LEU A 149 -2.41 -13.06 -0.38
C LEU A 149 -3.28 -13.15 -1.64
N TRP A 150 -2.77 -12.58 -2.73
CA TRP A 150 -3.32 -12.69 -4.07
C TRP A 150 -2.78 -13.96 -4.77
N ASP A 151 -3.67 -14.76 -5.33
CA ASP A 151 -3.32 -16.00 -6.05
C ASP A 151 -3.31 -15.86 -7.59
N GLY A 152 -3.62 -14.67 -8.10
CA GLY A 152 -3.83 -14.43 -9.54
C GLY A 152 -5.30 -14.22 -9.92
N LYS A 153 -6.23 -14.54 -9.02
CA LYS A 153 -7.68 -14.46 -9.24
C LYS A 153 -8.45 -13.90 -8.04
N GLU A 154 -8.12 -14.32 -6.83
CA GLU A 154 -8.79 -13.92 -5.59
C GLU A 154 -7.79 -13.67 -4.44
N TRP A 155 -8.31 -13.09 -3.35
CA TRP A 155 -7.56 -12.78 -2.15
C TRP A 155 -7.86 -13.80 -1.05
N LEU A 156 -6.94 -14.73 -0.81
CA LEU A 156 -7.12 -15.89 0.07
C LEU A 156 -6.20 -15.81 1.30
N TRP A 157 -6.62 -16.46 2.40
CA TRP A 157 -5.80 -16.57 3.61
C TRP A 157 -4.87 -17.78 3.53
N HIS A 158 -3.58 -17.58 3.83
CA HIS A 158 -2.57 -18.62 3.87
C HIS A 158 -1.85 -18.61 5.22
N ASN A 159 -1.79 -19.76 5.87
CA ASN A 159 -1.06 -19.94 7.13
C ASN A 159 0.42 -20.16 6.84
N VAL A 160 1.27 -19.30 7.40
CA VAL A 160 2.73 -19.35 7.25
C VAL A 160 3.35 -19.51 8.62
N ALA A 161 4.16 -20.56 8.80
CA ALA A 161 4.87 -20.78 10.04
C ALA A 161 5.89 -19.66 10.31
N ILE A 162 6.06 -19.31 11.58
CA ILE A 162 7.04 -18.35 12.06
C ILE A 162 8.23 -19.15 12.59
N LYS A 163 9.41 -18.94 11.98
CA LYS A 163 10.61 -19.76 12.22
C LYS A 163 11.11 -19.68 13.66
N ALA A 164 11.00 -18.51 14.28
CA ALA A 164 11.49 -18.29 15.62
C ALA A 164 10.63 -17.25 16.32
N VAL A 165 9.99 -17.67 17.40
CA VAL A 165 9.23 -16.82 18.31
C VAL A 165 10.17 -16.51 19.47
N ARG A 166 10.80 -15.32 19.47
CA ARG A 166 11.60 -14.90 20.63
C ARG A 166 10.67 -14.57 21.81
N GLN A 167 11.19 -14.43 23.02
CA GLN A 167 10.49 -13.99 24.25
C GLN A 167 9.71 -12.65 24.14
N ARG A 168 9.70 -12.01 22.97
CA ARG A 168 9.15 -10.67 22.71
C ARG A 168 7.62 -10.63 22.61
N HIS A 169 6.97 -11.79 22.42
CA HIS A 169 5.52 -11.95 22.45
C HIS A 169 4.94 -12.09 23.87
N LEU A 170 5.81 -12.23 24.88
CA LEU A 170 5.44 -12.41 26.29
C LEU A 170 5.24 -11.10 27.05
N LEU A 171 5.52 -9.95 26.40
CA LEU A 171 5.25 -8.65 26.99
C LEU A 171 3.76 -8.36 26.81
N GLY A 172 3.04 -8.22 27.93
CA GLY A 172 1.59 -8.11 28.01
C GLY A 172 0.94 -7.06 27.12
N THR A 173 -0.39 -7.02 27.17
CA THR A 173 -1.31 -6.24 26.32
C THR A 173 -0.75 -4.86 25.96
N VAL A 174 -0.25 -4.73 24.73
CA VAL A 174 0.10 -3.42 24.17
C VAL A 174 -1.20 -2.64 24.00
N LYS A 175 -1.48 -1.73 24.93
CA LYS A 175 -2.58 -0.77 24.78
C LYS A 175 -2.26 0.13 23.58
N SER A 176 -3.15 0.14 22.59
CA SER A 176 -3.10 1.14 21.52
C SER A 176 -3.16 2.54 22.14
N PRO A 177 -2.47 3.55 21.58
CA PRO A 177 -2.69 4.92 22.01
C PRO A 177 -4.16 5.27 21.79
N THR A 178 -4.83 5.70 22.86
CA THR A 178 -6.14 6.36 22.82
C THR A 178 -6.08 7.64 22.02
#